data_AF-A0A1I3D5J7-F1
#
_entry.id   AF-A0A1I3D5J7-F1
#
_cell.length_a   1.000
_cell.length_b   1.000
_cell.length_c   1.000
_cell.angle_alpha   90.00
_cell.angle_beta   90.00
_cell.angle_gamma   90.00
#
_symmetry.space_group_name_H-M   'P 1'
#
loop_
_entity.id
_entity.type
_entity.pdbx_description
1 polymer ?
#
loop_
_entity_poly.entity_id
_entity_poly.type
_entity_poly.pdbx_seq_one_letter_code
_entity_poly.pdbx_strand_id
1 'polypeptide(L)'
;MELMHRYQKLKDKVIIRRQEFIELMDYVETKTSYLTSPASTRFHLCIEGGLLEHSVNVAENLLKIKAAIAPEISDESCVVVALLHDLGKAGMPDHPQYIKMNLLRNKKRMDIEPILPIVLTTN
;
A
#
# COMPACT_ATOMS: atom_id res chain seq x y z
N MET A 1 11.22 7.56 9.44
CA MET A 1 11.52 8.80 8.68
C MET A 1 11.95 8.51 7.24
N GLU A 2 12.76 7.48 6.98
CA GLU A 2 13.20 7.13 5.61
C GLU A 2 12.05 6.72 4.66
N LEU A 3 11.12 5.88 5.12
CA LEU A 3 10.04 5.37 4.26
C LEU A 3 9.11 6.48 3.73
N MET A 4 8.66 7.39 4.58
CA MET A 4 7.79 8.51 4.17
C MET A 4 8.48 9.44 3.17
N HIS A 5 9.80 9.62 3.30
CA HIS A 5 10.58 10.40 2.34
C HIS A 5 10.65 9.74 0.97
N ARG A 6 10.90 8.41 0.93
CA ARG A 6 10.87 7.62 -0.31
C ARG A 6 9.49 7.67 -0.95
N TYR A 7 8.45 7.50 -0.15
CA TYR A 7 7.06 7.60 -0.57
C TYR A 7 6.73 8.98 -1.17
N GLN A 8 7.14 10.07 -0.52
CA GLN A 8 6.92 11.42 -1.04
C GLN A 8 7.65 11.63 -2.38
N LYS A 9 8.91 11.19 -2.50
CA LYS A 9 9.66 11.27 -3.76
C LYS A 9 8.97 10.54 -4.91
N LEU A 10 8.29 9.43 -4.63
CA LEU A 10 7.49 8.73 -5.63
C LEU A 10 6.25 9.55 -6.01
N LYS A 11 5.48 10.05 -5.03
CA LYS A 11 4.32 10.92 -5.29
C LYS A 11 4.68 12.15 -6.13
N ASP A 12 5.85 12.74 -5.90
CA ASP A 12 6.33 13.92 -6.64
C ASP A 12 6.58 13.64 -8.13
N LYS A 13 6.68 12.38 -8.56
CA LYS A 13 6.79 12.00 -9.98
C LYS A 13 5.47 12.12 -10.73
N VAL A 14 4.33 12.25 -10.04
CA VAL A 14 3.03 12.45 -10.67
C VAL A 14 2.82 13.93 -10.96
N ILE A 15 2.82 14.29 -12.24
CA ILE A 15 2.82 15.69 -12.70
C ILE A 15 1.59 15.99 -13.55
N ILE A 16 1.25 15.11 -14.50
CA ILE A 16 0.17 15.37 -15.46
C ILE A 16 -1.19 15.25 -14.76
N ARG A 17 -1.35 14.22 -13.93
CA ARG A 17 -2.59 13.91 -13.18
C ARG A 17 -2.49 14.34 -11.72
N ARG A 18 -1.74 15.42 -11.46
CA ARG A 18 -1.33 15.79 -10.09
C ARG A 18 -2.52 16.07 -9.18
N GLN A 19 -3.52 16.78 -9.67
CA GLN A 19 -4.65 17.20 -8.83
C GLN A 19 -5.50 16.01 -8.41
N GLU A 20 -5.89 15.18 -9.37
CA GLU A 20 -6.68 13.97 -9.15
C GLU A 20 -5.92 12.96 -8.28
N PHE A 21 -4.60 12.86 -8.48
CA PHE A 21 -3.76 12.00 -7.67
C PHE A 21 -3.64 12.51 -6.22
N ILE A 22 -3.49 13.82 -5.99
CA ILE A 22 -3.47 14.38 -4.64
C ILE A 22 -4.78 14.07 -3.91
N GLU A 23 -5.93 14.28 -4.56
CA GLU A 23 -7.24 13.99 -3.99
C GLU A 23 -7.42 12.50 -3.68
N LEU A 24 -7.01 11.63 -4.60
CA LEU A 24 -7.04 10.18 -4.36
C LEU A 24 -6.13 9.78 -3.20
N MET A 25 -4.91 10.31 -3.13
CA MET A 25 -3.98 9.97 -2.07
C MET A 25 -4.41 10.53 -0.71
N ASP A 26 -5.05 11.71 -0.67
CA ASP A 26 -5.66 12.23 0.56
C ASP A 26 -6.76 11.30 1.07
N TYR A 27 -7.63 10.82 0.18
CA TYR A 27 -8.64 9.82 0.54
C TYR A 27 -7.99 8.52 1.05
N VAL A 28 -7.02 7.98 0.33
CA VAL A 28 -6.33 6.74 0.72
C VAL A 28 -5.64 6.90 2.08
N GLU A 29 -4.95 8.01 2.31
CA GLU A 29 -4.15 8.26 3.52
C GLU A 29 -5.01 8.58 4.74
N THR A 30 -6.14 9.29 4.55
CA THR A 30 -6.96 9.79 5.66
C THR A 30 -8.21 8.96 5.92
N LYS A 31 -8.72 8.23 4.93
CA LYS A 31 -9.97 7.47 5.01
C LYS A 31 -9.76 5.96 5.04
N THR A 32 -8.58 5.44 4.73
CA THR A 32 -8.32 3.99 4.77
C THR A 32 -7.20 3.65 5.74
N SER A 33 -6.99 2.35 5.98
CA SER A 33 -5.87 1.90 6.81
C SER A 33 -4.57 1.66 6.01
N TYR A 34 -4.43 2.23 4.81
CA TYR A 34 -3.31 1.97 3.90
C TYR A 34 -1.92 2.20 4.54
N LEU A 35 -1.77 3.28 5.33
CA LEU A 35 -0.50 3.63 5.98
C LEU A 35 -0.11 2.71 7.15
N THR A 36 -1.07 2.00 7.73
CA THR A 36 -0.87 1.17 8.93
C THR A 36 -1.10 -0.31 8.68
N SER A 37 -1.71 -0.67 7.55
CA SER A 37 -1.99 -2.06 7.18
C SER A 37 -0.71 -2.88 7.00
N PRO A 38 -0.73 -4.17 7.39
CA PRO A 38 0.30 -5.13 7.02
C PRO A 38 0.24 -5.46 5.52
N ALA A 39 1.37 -5.82 4.91
CA ALA A 39 1.39 -6.23 3.51
C ALA A 39 0.78 -7.64 3.30
N SER A 40 0.82 -8.45 4.35
CA SER A 40 0.40 -9.84 4.36
C SER A 40 -0.02 -10.27 5.76
N THR A 41 -0.92 -11.25 5.85
CA THR A 41 -1.36 -11.86 7.12
C THR A 41 -0.43 -12.95 7.62
N ARG A 42 0.42 -13.52 6.76
CA ARG A 42 1.23 -14.71 7.08
C ARG A 42 2.67 -14.66 6.57
N PHE A 43 3.01 -13.68 5.74
CA PHE A 43 4.29 -13.62 5.03
C PHE A 43 5.06 -12.32 5.32
N HIS A 44 5.91 -11.88 4.38
CA HIS A 44 6.76 -10.70 4.53
C HIS A 44 5.94 -9.45 4.85
N LEU A 45 6.52 -8.57 5.70
CA LEU A 45 5.91 -7.32 6.14
C LEU A 45 4.52 -7.50 6.77
N CYS A 46 4.33 -8.60 7.51
CA CYS A 46 3.27 -8.81 8.49
C CYS A 46 3.48 -7.93 9.74
N ILE A 47 3.68 -6.63 9.51
CA ILE A 47 3.93 -5.61 10.52
C ILE A 47 3.09 -4.37 10.20
N GLU A 48 2.84 -3.53 11.20
CA GLU A 48 2.15 -2.26 11.03
C GLU A 48 2.91 -1.39 10.01
N GLY A 49 2.20 -0.86 9.02
CA GLY A 49 2.78 -0.08 7.91
C GLY A 49 3.49 -0.91 6.85
N GLY A 50 3.44 -2.23 6.94
CA GLY A 50 4.07 -3.14 5.97
C GLY A 50 3.52 -2.97 4.55
N LEU A 51 2.24 -2.65 4.38
CA LEU A 51 1.62 -2.44 3.07
C LEU A 51 2.27 -1.26 2.34
N LEU A 52 2.46 -0.14 3.03
CA LEU A 52 3.14 1.03 2.46
C LEU A 52 4.57 0.70 2.05
N GLU A 53 5.33 0.03 2.93
CA GLU A 53 6.70 -0.37 2.63
C GLU A 53 6.79 -1.29 1.41
N HIS A 54 5.89 -2.26 1.31
CA HIS A 54 5.76 -3.14 0.16
C HIS A 54 5.47 -2.35 -1.13
N SER A 55 4.46 -1.49 -1.12
CA SER A 55 4.10 -0.65 -2.26
C SER A 55 5.24 0.26 -2.73
N VAL A 56 5.98 0.88 -1.79
CA VAL A 56 7.15 1.71 -2.12
C VAL A 56 8.27 0.88 -2.75
N ASN A 57 8.56 -0.31 -2.22
CA ASN A 57 9.56 -1.22 -2.79
C ASN A 57 9.17 -1.68 -4.20
N VAL A 58 7.89 -1.98 -4.44
CA VAL A 58 7.37 -2.34 -5.77
C VAL A 58 7.55 -1.18 -6.74
N ALA A 59 7.22 0.06 -6.34
CA ALA A 59 7.34 1.23 -7.20
C ALA A 59 8.80 1.52 -7.59
N GLU A 60 9.72 1.48 -6.64
CA GLU A 60 11.16 1.69 -6.92
C GLU A 60 11.74 0.62 -7.85
N ASN A 61 11.35 -0.65 -7.66
CA ASN A 61 11.79 -1.73 -8.54
C ASN A 61 11.16 -1.64 -9.93
N LEU A 62 9.87 -1.28 -10.02
CA LEU A 62 9.20 -1.08 -11.30
C LEU A 62 9.88 0.03 -12.11
N LEU A 63 10.27 1.14 -11.47
CA LEU A 63 11.02 2.21 -12.14
C LEU A 63 12.39 1.76 -12.66
N LYS A 64 13.10 0.88 -11.94
CA LYS A 64 14.38 0.31 -12.40
C LYS A 64 14.17 -0.64 -13.58
N ILE A 65 13.18 -1.53 -13.47
CA ILE A 65 12.83 -2.51 -14.52
C ILE A 65 12.42 -1.77 -15.78
N LYS A 66 11.47 -0.84 -15.69
CA LYS A 66 10.98 -0.09 -16.85
C LYS A 66 12.10 0.71 -17.51
N ALA A 67 13.05 1.28 -16.75
CA ALA A 67 14.18 2.00 -17.33
C ALA A 67 15.08 1.07 -18.20
N ALA A 68 15.14 -0.21 -17.87
CA ALA A 68 15.92 -1.19 -18.60
C ALA A 68 15.19 -1.77 -19.82
N ILE A 69 13.87 -1.98 -19.75
CA ILE A 69 13.14 -2.78 -20.77
C ILE A 69 11.97 -2.07 -21.46
N ALA A 70 11.45 -0.98 -20.89
CA ALA A 70 10.30 -0.24 -21.41
C ALA A 70 10.37 1.26 -21.04
N PRO A 71 11.44 1.96 -21.47
CA PRO A 71 11.69 3.35 -21.08
C PRO A 71 10.60 4.33 -21.54
N GLU A 72 9.83 3.96 -22.57
CA GLU A 72 8.70 4.72 -23.12
C GLU A 72 7.49 4.80 -22.17
N ILE A 73 7.36 3.88 -21.20
CA ILE A 73 6.31 3.94 -20.20
C ILE A 73 6.60 5.08 -19.23
N SER A 74 5.60 5.94 -18.98
CA SER A 74 5.79 7.11 -18.12
C SER A 74 6.05 6.72 -16.65
N ASP A 75 6.98 7.44 -16.01
CA ASP A 75 7.29 7.28 -14.58
C ASP A 75 6.03 7.39 -13.71
N GLU A 76 5.16 8.38 -14.00
CA GLU A 76 3.96 8.59 -13.21
C GLU A 76 2.98 7.42 -13.28
N SER A 77 2.80 6.80 -14.45
CA SER A 77 1.92 5.63 -14.58
C SER A 77 2.46 4.45 -13.77
N CYS A 78 3.77 4.23 -13.82
CA CYS A 78 4.41 3.21 -12.98
C CYS A 78 4.21 3.50 -11.49
N VAL A 79 4.39 4.74 -11.05
CA VAL A 79 4.20 5.12 -9.64
C VAL A 79 2.75 4.90 -9.20
N VAL A 80 1.77 5.39 -9.95
CA VAL A 80 0.35 5.28 -9.59
C VAL A 80 -0.05 3.81 -9.46
N VAL A 81 0.28 2.99 -10.46
CA VAL A 81 -0.07 1.56 -10.45
C VAL A 81 0.66 0.83 -9.33
N ALA A 82 1.96 1.05 -9.15
CA ALA A 82 2.72 0.33 -8.14
C ALA A 82 2.32 0.69 -6.70
N LEU A 83 2.05 1.96 -6.41
CA LEU A 83 1.61 2.36 -5.08
C LEU A 83 0.24 1.76 -4.74
N LEU A 84 -0.67 1.70 -5.71
CA LEU A 84 -2.07 1.32 -5.49
C LEU A 84 -2.42 -0.12 -5.88
N HIS A 85 -1.48 -0.92 -6.38
CA HIS A 85 -1.74 -2.29 -6.87
C HIS A 85 -2.44 -3.19 -5.84
N ASP A 86 -2.12 -3.00 -4.56
CA ASP A 86 -2.63 -3.76 -3.42
C ASP A 86 -3.55 -2.91 -2.52
N LEU A 87 -4.08 -1.77 -3.01
CA LEU A 87 -4.92 -0.86 -2.22
C LEU A 87 -6.11 -1.56 -1.57
N GLY A 88 -6.65 -2.61 -2.21
CA GLY A 88 -7.74 -3.42 -1.65
C GLY A 88 -7.46 -3.97 -0.25
N LYS A 89 -6.19 -4.15 0.14
CA LYS A 89 -5.79 -4.61 1.49
C LYS A 89 -6.02 -3.54 2.57
N ALA A 90 -6.07 -2.26 2.21
CA ALA A 90 -6.29 -1.17 3.16
C ALA A 90 -7.71 -1.16 3.77
N GLY A 91 -8.64 -1.94 3.21
CA GLY A 91 -10.05 -1.92 3.57
C GLY A 91 -10.77 -0.64 3.12
N MET A 92 -12.04 -0.53 3.55
CA MET A 92 -12.89 0.63 3.27
C MET A 92 -12.85 1.60 4.47
N PRO A 93 -13.30 2.86 4.31
CA PRO A 93 -13.47 3.75 5.44
C PRO A 93 -14.31 3.13 6.55
N ASP A 94 -13.82 3.27 7.78
CA ASP A 94 -14.39 2.69 9.01
C ASP A 94 -14.49 1.16 9.03
N HIS A 95 -14.00 0.47 7.98
CA HIS A 95 -14.02 -0.97 7.81
C HIS A 95 -12.64 -1.49 7.38
N PRO A 96 -11.63 -1.43 8.27
CA PRO A 96 -10.31 -1.99 7.97
C PRO A 96 -10.42 -3.50 7.76
N GLN A 97 -9.68 -4.04 6.80
CA GLN A 97 -9.62 -5.49 6.56
C GLN A 97 -8.77 -6.25 7.60
N TYR A 98 -8.08 -5.52 8.46
CA TYR A 98 -7.21 -6.08 9.49
C TYR A 98 -7.62 -5.59 10.87
N ILE A 99 -7.85 -6.54 11.78
CA ILE A 99 -8.06 -6.27 13.20
C ILE A 99 -6.71 -6.50 13.90
N LYS A 100 -6.21 -5.46 14.57
CA LYS A 100 -5.02 -5.59 15.43
C LYS A 100 -5.37 -6.50 16.60
N MET A 101 -4.82 -7.71 16.63
CA MET A 101 -5.01 -8.62 17.75
C MET A 101 -4.17 -8.12 18.94
N ASN A 102 -4.83 -7.52 19.94
CA ASN A 102 -4.20 -7.12 21.20
C ASN A 102 -3.96 -8.36 22.08
N LEU A 103 -2.95 -9.17 21.75
CA LEU A 103 -2.51 -10.23 22.65
C LEU A 103 -1.65 -9.63 23.77
N LEU A 104 -2.24 -9.48 24.96
CA LEU A 104 -1.50 -9.55 26.24
C LEU A 104 -0.90 -10.95 26.39
N ARG A 105 0.06 -11.32 25.55
CA ARG A 105 0.84 -12.53 25.76
C ARG A 105 2.16 -12.46 25.01
N ASN A 106 3.24 -12.37 25.78
CA ASN A 106 4.62 -12.54 25.36
C ASN A 106 4.78 -13.52 24.17
N LYS A 107 5.00 -13.02 22.95
CA LYS A 107 5.90 -13.61 21.92
C LYS A 107 5.97 -12.76 20.64
N LYS A 108 7.12 -12.90 19.95
CA LYS A 108 7.76 -12.01 18.97
C LYS A 108 7.16 -11.92 17.55
N ARG A 109 5.87 -12.19 17.31
CA ARG A 109 5.24 -12.00 15.99
C ARG A 109 3.78 -11.59 16.16
N MET A 110 3.31 -10.63 15.36
CA MET A 110 1.88 -10.32 15.27
C MET A 110 1.20 -11.44 14.49
N ASP A 111 0.51 -12.31 15.21
CA ASP A 111 -0.41 -13.26 14.62
C ASP A 111 -1.71 -12.51 14.28
N ILE A 112 -1.80 -11.99 13.06
CA ILE A 112 -3.02 -11.34 12.53
C ILE A 112 -3.90 -12.39 11.85
N GLU A 113 -5.08 -12.64 12.42
CA GLU A 113 -6.10 -13.43 11.74
C GLU A 113 -6.76 -12.59 10.65
N PRO A 114 -6.84 -13.08 9.39
CA PRO A 114 -7.64 -12.41 8.37
C PRO A 114 -9.09 -12.39 8.83
N ILE A 115 -9.75 -11.23 8.75
CA ILE A 115 -11.21 -11.22 8.66
C ILE A 115 -11.54 -12.09 7.43
N LEU A 116 -12.41 -13.09 7.59
CA LEU A 116 -12.78 -14.00 6.49
C LEU A 116 -12.97 -13.19 5.19
N PRO A 117 -12.45 -13.67 4.04
CA PRO A 117 -12.67 -12.96 2.79
C PRO A 117 -14.18 -12.78 2.64
N ILE A 118 -14.61 -11.52 2.51
CA ILE A 118 -15.96 -11.22 2.05
C ILE A 118 -16.03 -11.89 0.68
N VAL A 119 -16.74 -13.02 0.62
CA VAL A 119 -17.17 -13.60 -0.64
C VAL A 119 -17.93 -12.47 -1.31
N LEU A 120 -17.34 -11.84 -2.33
CA LEU A 120 -18.06 -10.96 -3.22
C LEU A 120 -19.10 -11.84 -3.89
N THR A 121 -20.27 -11.96 -3.26
CA THR A 121 -21.44 -12.54 -3.91
C THR A 121 -21.78 -11.59 -5.03
N THR A 122 -21.35 -11.94 -6.23
CA THR A 122 -21.82 -11.32 -7.46
C THR A 122 -23.35 -11.47 -7.49
N ASN A 123 -24.06 -10.35 -7.44
CA ASN A 123 -25.47 -10.29 -7.84
C ASN A 123 -25.57 -10.26 -9.36
#